data_AF-A0A017H5T7-F1
#
_entry.id   AF-A0A017H5T7-F1
#
_cell.length_a   1.000
_cell.length_b   1.000
_cell.length_c   1.000
_cell.angle_alpha   90.00
_cell.angle_beta   90.00
_cell.angle_gamma   90.00
#
_symmetry.space_group_name_H-M   'P 1'
#
loop_
_entity.id
_entity.type
_entity.pdbx_description
1 polymer ?
#
loop_
_entity_poly.entity_id
_entity_poly.type
_entity_poly.pdbx_seq_one_letter_code
_entity_poly.pdbx_strand_id
1 'polypeptide(L)'
;MTFFLSILYSRLGNNIQNTISKGNIVLYCTNCVRTLAASAVKVSKYWDICMRKDEKGENVMLEKLKQNRSHRSFEQMEIPKEDLEKILTAVTYSASARNAQETRFMYTNSEEQCRRIFKETKWAGAISWNPQENEAPTAYILLCHPSEKPNVMNFVDMGIALQSMTLLAQDLGYGCCILGAYNKKEVEKIFGLPKGYFSFLLLAIGKAKDTVSLVSTRDLSLKYQREEDNHHTVFKLPVEDLILTSIDENN
;
A
#
# COMPACT_ATOMS: atom_id res chain seq x y z
N MET A 1 6.53 -7.00 36.31
CA MET A 1 7.34 -5.79 36.01
C MET A 1 7.34 -5.38 34.54
N THR A 2 6.97 -6.27 33.61
CA THR A 2 6.65 -5.97 32.19
C THR A 2 5.49 -4.97 32.04
N PHE A 3 4.57 -4.96 33.02
CA PHE A 3 3.40 -4.07 33.06
C PHE A 3 3.75 -2.58 33.28
N PHE A 4 4.92 -2.26 33.85
CA PHE A 4 5.26 -0.86 34.14
C PHE A 4 5.84 -0.13 32.93
N LEU A 5 6.51 -0.84 32.01
CA LEU A 5 7.10 -0.27 30.79
C LEU A 5 6.05 -0.04 29.70
N SER A 6 5.04 -0.90 29.57
CA SER A 6 3.93 -0.69 28.62
C SER A 6 3.08 0.54 28.97
N ILE A 7 2.86 0.79 30.28
CA ILE A 7 2.14 1.97 30.77
C ILE A 7 2.93 3.26 30.53
N LEU A 8 4.26 3.22 30.62
CA LEU A 8 5.08 4.41 30.34
C LEU A 8 5.08 4.79 28.86
N TYR A 9 5.16 3.80 27.95
CA TYR A 9 5.10 4.06 26.51
C TYR A 9 3.70 4.53 26.05
N SER A 10 2.62 4.01 26.65
CA SER A 10 1.26 4.44 26.27
C SER A 10 0.88 5.83 26.79
N ARG A 11 1.51 6.31 27.88
CA ARG A 11 1.18 7.61 28.48
C ARG A 11 2.06 8.79 28.03
N LEU A 12 3.26 8.57 27.48
CA LEU A 12 4.25 9.64 27.27
C LEU A 12 4.58 9.94 25.79
N GLY A 13 4.05 9.17 24.83
CA GLY A 13 4.27 9.39 23.40
C GLY A 13 5.74 9.26 22.97
N ASN A 14 6.04 9.66 21.73
CA ASN A 14 7.34 9.47 21.05
C ASN A 14 8.53 10.29 21.63
N ASN A 15 8.44 10.86 22.83
CA ASN A 15 9.44 11.78 23.40
C ASN A 15 10.34 11.13 24.48
N ILE A 16 10.59 9.83 24.39
CA ILE A 16 11.50 9.13 25.32
C ILE A 16 12.84 8.86 24.63
N GLN A 17 13.92 9.45 25.15
CA GLN A 17 15.29 9.10 24.79
C GLN A 17 15.88 8.15 25.86
N ASN A 18 16.81 7.28 25.48
CA ASN A 18 17.49 6.40 26.44
C ASN A 18 19.01 6.42 26.26
N THR A 19 19.73 6.15 27.35
CA THR A 19 21.18 5.91 27.32
C THR A 19 21.56 4.85 28.35
N ILE A 20 22.72 4.21 28.14
CA ILE A 20 23.25 3.18 29.05
C ILE A 20 24.50 3.73 29.72
N SER A 21 24.51 3.77 31.05
CA SER A 21 25.68 4.20 31.83
C SER A 21 25.84 3.35 33.08
N LYS A 22 27.08 2.85 33.31
CA LYS A 22 27.45 1.99 34.44
C LYS A 22 26.47 0.82 34.72
N GLY A 23 25.98 0.17 33.67
CA GLY A 23 25.08 -0.98 33.80
C GLY A 23 23.65 -0.64 34.21
N ASN A 24 23.19 0.59 33.99
CA ASN A 24 21.80 1.01 34.16
C ASN A 24 21.26 1.60 32.85
N ILE A 25 19.97 1.35 32.57
CA ILE A 25 19.25 2.03 31.48
C ILE A 25 18.59 3.26 32.08
N VAL A 26 18.92 4.43 31.53
CA VAL A 26 18.33 5.71 31.94
C VAL A 26 17.33 6.12 30.86
N LEU A 27 16.07 6.27 31.26
CA LEU A 27 15.00 6.77 30.40
C LEU A 27 14.81 8.27 30.68
N TYR A 28 14.95 9.10 29.65
CA TYR A 28 14.70 10.53 29.71
C TYR A 28 13.29 10.79 29.19
N CYS A 29 12.41 11.23 30.08
CA CYS A 29 11.16 11.90 29.71
C CYS A 29 11.32 13.38 30.05
N THR A 30 10.76 14.26 29.23
CA THR A 30 10.81 15.73 29.37
C THR A 30 10.34 16.30 30.72
N ASN A 31 9.79 15.47 31.63
CA ASN A 31 9.31 15.88 32.94
C ASN A 31 9.82 15.03 34.13
N CYS A 32 10.62 13.97 33.95
CA CYS A 32 11.19 13.17 35.05
C CYS A 32 12.39 12.31 34.59
N VAL A 33 13.42 12.18 35.44
CA VAL A 33 14.51 11.19 35.27
C VAL A 33 14.32 10.07 36.29
N ARG A 34 14.23 8.81 35.82
CA ARG A 34 14.23 7.61 36.67
C ARG A 34 15.29 6.63 36.20
N THR A 35 16.04 6.08 37.14
CA THR A 35 17.09 5.07 36.89
C THR A 35 16.58 3.69 37.28
N LEU A 36 16.77 2.71 36.39
CA LEU A 36 16.48 1.29 36.67
C LEU A 36 17.76 0.46 36.44
N ALA A 37 17.96 -0.54 37.30
CA ALA A 37 19.06 -1.50 37.16
C ALA A 37 18.96 -2.25 35.83
N ALA A 38 20.04 -2.38 35.04
CA ALA A 38 19.94 -3.10 33.76
C ALA A 38 19.56 -4.57 33.92
N SER A 39 19.85 -5.19 35.07
CA SER A 39 19.42 -6.54 35.41
C SER A 39 17.90 -6.69 35.59
N ALA A 40 17.18 -5.57 35.79
CA ALA A 40 15.73 -5.53 35.92
C ALA A 40 14.99 -5.41 34.57
N VAL A 41 15.72 -5.24 33.46
CA VAL A 41 15.16 -5.10 32.11
C VAL A 41 15.63 -6.26 31.25
N LYS A 42 14.69 -7.14 30.88
CA LYS A 42 14.94 -8.16 29.87
C LYS A 42 14.66 -7.54 28.50
N VAL A 43 15.71 -7.08 27.82
CA VAL A 43 15.61 -6.67 26.41
C VAL A 43 15.63 -7.96 25.58
N SER A 44 14.50 -8.31 24.98
CA SER A 44 14.45 -9.38 23.99
C SER A 44 15.43 -9.04 22.85
N LYS A 45 16.08 -10.06 22.26
CA LYS A 45 17.10 -9.83 21.23
C LYS A 45 16.52 -8.91 20.15
N TYR A 46 17.36 -8.08 19.53
CA TYR A 46 16.97 -7.13 18.47
C TYR A 46 16.26 -7.80 17.25
N TRP A 47 16.25 -9.14 17.20
CA TRP A 47 15.58 -9.98 16.21
C TRP A 47 14.22 -10.52 16.64
N ASP A 48 13.86 -10.41 17.93
CA ASP A 48 12.46 -10.45 18.36
C ASP A 48 11.84 -9.12 17.95
N ILE A 49 11.68 -8.91 16.65
CA ILE A 49 10.64 -8.02 16.14
C ILE A 49 9.36 -8.69 16.61
N CYS A 50 8.96 -8.38 17.84
CA CYS A 50 7.60 -8.58 18.29
C CYS A 50 6.81 -7.70 17.35
N MET A 51 6.39 -8.29 16.22
CA MET A 51 5.60 -7.65 15.18
C MET A 51 4.59 -6.78 15.90
N ARG A 52 4.59 -5.48 15.62
CA ARG A 52 3.71 -4.55 16.35
C ARG A 52 2.30 -5.11 16.25
N LYS A 53 1.79 -5.54 17.40
CA LYS A 53 0.44 -6.06 17.53
C LYS A 53 -0.47 -4.87 17.73
N ASP A 54 -1.60 -4.86 17.06
CA ASP A 54 -2.65 -3.90 17.36
C ASP A 54 -3.33 -4.24 18.70
N GLU A 55 -4.35 -3.46 19.06
CA GLU A 55 -5.12 -3.66 20.29
C GLU A 55 -5.82 -5.03 20.35
N LYS A 56 -5.96 -5.72 19.22
CA LYS A 56 -6.55 -7.06 19.10
C LYS A 56 -5.51 -8.18 19.09
N GLY A 57 -4.22 -7.85 19.15
CA GLY A 57 -3.14 -8.83 19.14
C GLY A 57 -2.69 -9.26 17.73
N GLU A 58 -3.20 -8.63 16.67
CA GLU A 58 -2.93 -8.95 15.28
C GLU A 58 -1.74 -8.16 14.73
N ASN A 59 -1.02 -8.73 13.75
CA ASN A 59 0.11 -8.05 13.13
C ASN A 59 -0.38 -6.85 12.31
N VAL A 60 -0.01 -5.64 12.73
CA VAL A 60 -0.45 -4.37 12.11
C VAL A 60 -0.17 -4.34 10.60
N MET A 61 0.98 -4.83 10.15
CA MET A 61 1.31 -4.82 8.72
C MET A 61 0.50 -5.85 7.93
N LEU A 62 0.21 -7.01 8.54
CA LEU A 62 -0.65 -8.00 7.92
C LEU A 62 -2.08 -7.47 7.77
N GLU A 63 -2.59 -6.76 8.77
CA GLU A 63 -3.91 -6.13 8.69
C GLU A 63 -3.97 -5.06 7.61
N LYS A 64 -2.96 -4.18 7.53
CA LYS A 64 -2.84 -3.20 6.42
C LYS A 64 -2.82 -3.89 5.04
N LEU A 65 -2.11 -5.01 4.92
CA LEU A 65 -2.07 -5.80 3.68
C LEU A 65 -3.39 -6.47 3.36
N LYS A 66 -4.15 -6.93 4.35
CA LYS A 66 -5.50 -7.50 4.15
C LYS A 66 -6.49 -6.42 3.70
N GLN A 67 -6.42 -5.24 4.31
CA GLN A 67 -7.28 -4.11 4.01
C GLN A 67 -6.97 -3.47 2.64
N ASN A 68 -5.71 -3.47 2.19
CA ASN A 68 -5.29 -2.93 0.89
C ASN A 68 -5.86 -3.71 -0.29
N ARG A 69 -7.11 -3.44 -0.67
CA ARG A 69 -7.86 -4.12 -1.73
C ARG A 69 -8.13 -3.19 -2.90
N SER A 70 -8.38 -3.80 -4.07
CA SER A 70 -8.75 -3.06 -5.26
C SER A 70 -10.21 -2.60 -5.16
N HIS A 71 -10.40 -1.30 -4.98
CA HIS A 71 -11.69 -0.62 -4.98
C HIS A 71 -12.02 -0.16 -6.40
N ARG A 72 -13.28 -0.33 -6.83
CA ARG A 72 -13.71 -0.03 -8.20
C ARG A 72 -14.92 0.89 -8.27
N SER A 73 -15.53 1.20 -7.13
CA SER A 73 -16.53 2.26 -7.00
C SER A 73 -16.05 3.29 -5.99
N PHE A 74 -16.12 4.57 -6.36
CA PHE A 74 -15.58 5.67 -5.56
C PHE A 74 -16.65 6.73 -5.28
N GLU A 75 -16.56 7.37 -4.11
CA GLU A 75 -17.32 8.58 -3.84
C GLU A 75 -16.82 9.72 -4.74
N GLN A 76 -17.74 10.60 -5.16
CA GLN A 76 -17.40 11.80 -5.94
C GLN A 76 -16.88 12.90 -5.02
N MET A 77 -15.75 12.62 -4.36
CA MET A 77 -15.07 13.49 -3.41
C MET A 77 -13.66 13.80 -3.92
N GLU A 78 -13.30 15.09 -3.96
CA GLU A 78 -11.98 15.52 -4.38
C GLU A 78 -10.89 14.98 -3.44
N ILE A 79 -9.77 14.54 -4.04
CA ILE A 79 -8.54 14.24 -3.30
C ILE A 79 -7.66 15.48 -3.35
N PRO A 80 -7.26 16.04 -2.20
CA PRO A 80 -6.32 17.16 -2.16
C PRO A 80 -5.01 16.79 -2.86
N LYS A 81 -4.46 17.75 -3.61
CA LYS A 81 -3.16 17.59 -4.27
C LYS A 81 -2.06 17.13 -3.30
N GLU A 82 -2.05 17.69 -2.10
CA GLU A 82 -1.09 17.36 -1.04
C GLU A 82 -1.10 15.86 -0.69
N ASP A 83 -2.27 15.23 -0.72
CA ASP A 83 -2.38 13.80 -0.41
C ASP A 83 -1.88 12.93 -1.56
N LEU A 84 -2.04 13.36 -2.82
CA LEU A 84 -1.39 12.70 -3.96
C LEU A 84 0.15 12.79 -3.88
N GLU A 85 0.68 13.93 -3.47
CA GLU A 85 2.13 14.11 -3.27
C GLU A 85 2.65 13.29 -2.09
N LYS A 86 1.88 13.17 -0.99
CA LYS A 86 2.17 12.23 0.10
C LYS A 86 2.20 10.79 -0.41
N ILE A 87 1.20 10.36 -1.17
CA ILE A 87 1.16 9.00 -1.77
C ILE A 87 2.41 8.75 -2.60
N LEU A 88 2.80 9.70 -3.47
CA LEU A 88 4.02 9.59 -4.29
C LEU A 88 5.30 9.56 -3.45
N THR A 89 5.31 10.18 -2.27
CA THR A 89 6.45 10.12 -1.34
C THR A 89 6.75 8.68 -0.91
N ALA A 90 5.76 7.77 -0.90
CA ALA A 90 5.99 6.35 -0.62
C ALA A 90 7.03 5.73 -1.56
N VAL A 91 7.09 6.18 -2.82
CA VAL A 91 8.03 5.68 -3.83
C VAL A 91 9.48 6.02 -3.48
N THR A 92 9.72 7.13 -2.78
CA THR A 92 11.08 7.52 -2.36
C THR A 92 11.69 6.55 -1.34
N TYR A 93 10.86 5.75 -0.68
CA TYR A 93 11.26 4.70 0.25
C TYR A 93 11.19 3.29 -0.36
N SER A 94 10.74 3.15 -1.61
CA SER A 94 10.68 1.88 -2.32
C SER A 94 12.07 1.46 -2.79
N ALA A 95 12.35 0.15 -2.73
CA ALA A 95 13.57 -0.39 -3.32
C ALA A 95 13.57 -0.23 -4.85
N SER A 96 14.75 -0.05 -5.44
CA SER A 96 14.95 -0.04 -6.88
C SER A 96 16.21 -0.80 -7.26
N ALA A 97 16.14 -1.61 -8.32
CA ALA A 97 17.25 -2.38 -8.82
C ALA A 97 18.44 -1.47 -9.16
N ARG A 98 19.62 -1.78 -8.59
CA ARG A 98 20.84 -0.96 -8.69
C ARG A 98 20.63 0.50 -8.26
N ASN A 99 19.58 0.77 -7.48
CA ASN A 99 19.12 2.10 -7.10
C ASN A 99 18.87 3.04 -8.30
N ALA A 100 18.48 2.49 -9.46
CA ALA A 100 18.40 3.23 -10.71
C ALA A 100 17.28 4.29 -10.72
N GLN A 101 16.18 4.04 -9.99
CA GLN A 101 15.09 5.00 -9.79
C GLN A 101 14.57 5.58 -11.12
N GLU A 102 14.36 4.74 -12.13
CA GLU A 102 14.02 5.15 -13.50
C GLU A 102 12.53 5.44 -13.69
N THR A 103 11.66 4.84 -12.87
CA THR A 103 10.22 5.02 -12.93
C THR A 103 9.83 6.49 -12.70
N ARG A 104 8.91 7.01 -13.50
CA ARG A 104 8.35 8.36 -13.37
C ARG A 104 6.84 8.28 -13.21
N PHE A 105 6.27 9.33 -12.64
CA PHE A 105 4.84 9.40 -12.35
C PHE A 105 4.30 10.74 -12.82
N MET A 106 3.09 10.72 -13.36
CA MET A 106 2.29 11.92 -13.65
C MET A 106 0.96 11.75 -12.93
N TYR A 107 0.35 12.81 -12.41
CA TYR A 107 -0.91 12.68 -11.69
C TYR A 107 -1.89 13.79 -12.04
N THR A 108 -3.18 13.52 -11.80
CA THR A 108 -4.25 14.51 -11.90
C THR A 108 -5.33 14.20 -10.86
N ASN A 109 -5.87 15.24 -10.24
CA ASN A 109 -7.13 15.25 -9.49
C ASN A 109 -8.16 16.21 -10.12
N SER A 110 -7.90 16.70 -11.33
CA SER A 110 -8.85 17.55 -12.06
C SER A 110 -10.06 16.73 -12.50
N GLU A 111 -11.26 17.14 -12.08
CA GLU A 111 -12.53 16.49 -12.44
C GLU A 111 -12.65 16.22 -13.94
N GLU A 112 -12.39 17.23 -14.77
CA GLU A 112 -12.48 17.08 -16.23
C GLU A 112 -11.46 16.07 -16.78
N GLN A 113 -10.22 16.08 -16.29
CA GLN A 113 -9.22 15.10 -16.75
C GLN A 113 -9.54 13.70 -16.25
N CYS A 114 -9.99 13.54 -15.01
CA CYS A 114 -10.41 12.26 -14.44
C CYS A 114 -11.58 11.68 -15.24
N ARG A 115 -12.58 12.48 -15.59
CA ARG A 115 -13.71 12.06 -16.44
C ARG A 115 -13.27 11.64 -17.84
N ARG A 116 -12.32 12.35 -18.46
CA ARG A 116 -11.74 11.97 -19.75
C ARG A 116 -10.97 10.65 -19.66
N ILE A 117 -10.15 10.47 -18.63
CA ILE A 117 -9.39 9.24 -18.40
C ILE A 117 -10.33 8.07 -18.14
N PHE A 118 -11.38 8.25 -17.34
CA PHE A 118 -12.33 7.19 -16.99
C PHE A 118 -12.94 6.52 -18.23
N LYS A 119 -13.29 7.31 -19.26
CA LYS A 119 -13.83 6.82 -20.54
C LYS A 119 -12.85 5.93 -21.31
N GLU A 120 -11.56 6.09 -21.04
CA GLU A 120 -10.47 5.34 -21.67
C GLU A 120 -10.03 4.12 -20.85
N THR A 121 -10.72 3.80 -19.74
CA THR A 121 -10.39 2.67 -18.87
C THR A 121 -11.39 1.52 -18.99
N LYS A 122 -10.93 0.29 -18.72
CA LYS A 122 -11.78 -0.89 -18.59
C LYS A 122 -11.64 -1.48 -17.20
N TRP A 123 -12.75 -1.94 -16.65
CA TRP A 123 -12.81 -2.40 -15.27
C TRP A 123 -13.24 -3.85 -15.19
N ALA A 124 -12.82 -4.49 -14.10
CA ALA A 124 -13.36 -5.75 -13.63
C ALA A 124 -13.50 -6.86 -14.71
N GLY A 125 -12.53 -7.05 -15.60
CA GLY A 125 -12.64 -7.93 -16.78
C GLY A 125 -13.01 -9.42 -16.57
N ALA A 126 -12.99 -9.94 -15.34
CA ALA A 126 -13.50 -11.28 -15.01
C ALA A 126 -15.02 -11.36 -14.79
N ILE A 127 -15.74 -10.23 -14.67
CA ILE A 127 -17.19 -10.16 -14.45
C ILE A 127 -17.85 -9.20 -15.45
N SER A 128 -19.15 -9.39 -15.68
CA SER A 128 -19.94 -8.53 -16.57
C SER A 128 -20.47 -7.28 -15.86
N TRP A 129 -19.57 -6.46 -15.30
CA TRP A 129 -19.90 -5.24 -14.57
C TRP A 129 -18.83 -4.16 -14.77
N ASN A 130 -19.21 -2.89 -14.82
CA ASN A 130 -18.32 -1.74 -14.82
C ASN A 130 -18.86 -0.62 -13.92
N PRO A 131 -17.99 0.19 -13.29
CA PRO A 131 -18.42 1.37 -12.57
C PRO A 131 -19.09 2.37 -13.51
N GLN A 132 -19.99 3.15 -12.95
CA GLN A 132 -20.65 4.26 -13.65
C GLN A 132 -19.87 5.57 -13.40
N GLU A 133 -20.17 6.63 -14.15
CA GLU A 133 -19.45 7.92 -14.02
C GLU A 133 -19.54 8.49 -12.58
N ASN A 134 -20.67 8.32 -11.89
CA ASN A 134 -20.84 8.75 -10.49
C ASN A 134 -20.14 7.83 -9.46
N GLU A 135 -19.44 6.79 -9.93
CA GLU A 135 -18.57 5.92 -9.15
C GLU A 135 -17.13 5.97 -9.65
N ALA A 136 -16.81 6.90 -10.57
CA ALA A 136 -15.49 7.04 -11.16
C ALA A 136 -14.46 7.53 -10.13
N PRO A 137 -13.17 7.15 -10.28
CA PRO A 137 -12.08 7.68 -9.48
C PRO A 137 -11.97 9.20 -9.62
N THR A 138 -11.62 9.87 -8.53
CA THR A 138 -11.46 11.34 -8.50
C THR A 138 -10.00 11.77 -8.66
N ALA A 139 -9.05 10.83 -8.67
CA ALA A 139 -7.68 11.06 -9.08
C ALA A 139 -7.06 9.87 -9.80
N TYR A 140 -6.01 10.17 -10.57
CA TYR A 140 -5.22 9.18 -11.30
C TYR A 140 -3.72 9.49 -11.18
N ILE A 141 -2.91 8.44 -11.06
CA ILE A 141 -1.44 8.48 -11.22
C ILE A 141 -1.05 7.58 -12.38
N LEU A 142 -0.48 8.15 -13.45
CA LEU A 142 0.11 7.43 -14.57
C LEU A 142 1.55 7.05 -14.24
N LEU A 143 1.85 5.75 -14.30
CA LEU A 143 3.20 5.22 -14.16
C LEU A 143 3.88 5.13 -15.53
N CYS A 144 5.07 5.73 -15.63
CA CYS A 144 5.84 5.87 -16.84
C CYS A 144 7.27 5.37 -16.68
N HIS A 145 7.92 5.02 -17.79
CA HIS A 145 9.32 4.59 -17.81
C HIS A 145 10.03 5.10 -19.07
N PRO A 146 11.34 5.43 -19.02
CA PRO A 146 12.09 5.92 -20.18
C PRO A 146 12.44 4.83 -21.22
N SER A 147 12.14 3.56 -20.92
CA SER A 147 12.31 2.44 -21.85
C SER A 147 10.96 1.89 -22.29
N GLU A 148 10.76 1.77 -23.61
CA GLU A 148 9.58 1.13 -24.22
C GLU A 148 9.50 -0.37 -23.91
N LYS A 149 10.67 -1.00 -23.72
CA LYS A 149 10.81 -2.43 -23.41
C LYS A 149 11.59 -2.59 -22.11
N PRO A 150 10.96 -2.34 -20.95
CA PRO A 150 11.61 -2.53 -19.66
C PRO A 150 11.99 -4.00 -19.47
N ASN A 151 13.08 -4.23 -18.75
CA ASN A 151 13.47 -5.59 -18.36
C ASN A 151 12.67 -6.06 -17.12
N VAL A 152 12.90 -7.30 -16.71
CA VAL A 152 12.17 -7.89 -15.57
C VAL A 152 12.32 -7.08 -14.28
N MET A 153 13.51 -6.55 -14.01
CA MET A 153 13.77 -5.76 -12.79
C MET A 153 13.05 -4.43 -12.83
N ASN A 154 12.91 -3.81 -14.01
CA ASN A 154 12.10 -2.60 -14.14
C ASN A 154 10.63 -2.89 -13.78
N PHE A 155 10.06 -4.01 -14.22
CA PHE A 155 8.68 -4.37 -13.83
C PHE A 155 8.54 -4.68 -12.33
N VAL A 156 9.57 -5.29 -11.71
CA VAL A 156 9.61 -5.48 -10.26
C VAL A 156 9.59 -4.13 -9.53
N ASP A 157 10.45 -3.18 -9.94
CA ASP A 157 10.50 -1.84 -9.36
C ASP A 157 9.15 -1.11 -9.48
N MET A 158 8.47 -1.22 -10.63
CA MET A 158 7.13 -0.65 -10.83
C MET A 158 6.09 -1.25 -9.87
N GLY A 159 6.12 -2.58 -9.69
CA GLY A 159 5.22 -3.28 -8.77
C GLY A 159 5.45 -2.88 -7.32
N ILE A 160 6.72 -2.76 -6.89
CA ILE A 160 7.07 -2.29 -5.55
C ILE A 160 6.55 -0.87 -5.33
N ALA A 161 6.79 0.05 -6.28
CA ALA A 161 6.33 1.43 -6.18
C ALA A 161 4.79 1.52 -6.08
N LEU A 162 4.06 0.77 -6.91
CA LEU A 162 2.59 0.73 -6.85
C LEU A 162 2.07 0.14 -5.53
N GLN A 163 2.69 -0.93 -5.03
CA GLN A 163 2.29 -1.50 -3.73
C GLN A 163 2.55 -0.52 -2.58
N SER A 164 3.69 0.20 -2.60
CA SER A 164 3.98 1.24 -1.62
C SER A 164 2.97 2.39 -1.67
N MET A 165 2.63 2.88 -2.86
CA MET A 165 1.63 3.94 -3.04
C MET A 165 0.24 3.50 -2.58
N THR A 166 -0.22 2.31 -2.95
CA THR A 166 -1.54 1.81 -2.53
C THR A 166 -1.64 1.62 -1.03
N LEU A 167 -0.58 1.13 -0.37
CA LEU A 167 -0.53 1.01 1.09
C LEU A 167 -0.60 2.38 1.79
N LEU A 168 0.08 3.41 1.27
CA LEU A 168 0.01 4.74 1.86
C LEU A 168 -1.34 5.41 1.57
N ALA A 169 -1.90 5.24 0.37
CA ALA A 169 -3.24 5.73 0.05
C ALA A 169 -4.31 5.13 0.96
N GLN A 170 -4.24 3.81 1.21
CA GLN A 170 -5.07 3.10 2.19
C GLN A 170 -4.99 3.73 3.58
N ASP A 171 -3.78 4.01 4.05
CA ASP A 171 -3.54 4.58 5.38
C ASP A 171 -4.07 6.01 5.51
N LEU A 172 -4.14 6.75 4.40
CA LEU A 172 -4.77 8.07 4.31
C LEU A 172 -6.31 7.99 4.16
N GLY A 173 -6.88 6.79 4.06
CA GLY A 173 -8.33 6.57 3.93
C GLY A 173 -8.86 6.49 2.50
N TYR A 174 -7.99 6.31 1.51
CA TYR A 174 -8.37 6.15 0.10
C TYR A 174 -8.37 4.70 -0.36
N GLY A 175 -9.28 4.39 -1.28
CA GLY A 175 -9.24 3.16 -2.08
C GLY A 175 -8.42 3.36 -3.35
N CYS A 176 -7.88 2.28 -3.89
CA CYS A 176 -7.08 2.30 -5.10
C CYS A 176 -7.42 1.14 -6.06
N CYS A 177 -7.16 1.31 -7.35
CA CYS A 177 -7.10 0.21 -8.32
C CYS A 177 -5.97 0.41 -9.31
N ILE A 178 -5.14 -0.62 -9.48
CA ILE A 178 -4.08 -0.65 -10.49
C ILE A 178 -4.68 -1.16 -11.80
N LEU A 179 -4.56 -0.36 -12.86
CA LEU A 179 -5.14 -0.62 -14.17
C LEU A 179 -4.04 -0.83 -15.20
N GLY A 180 -4.02 -2.01 -15.82
CA GLY A 180 -3.31 -2.26 -17.08
C GLY A 180 -4.19 -2.11 -18.32
N ALA A 181 -5.52 -2.15 -18.14
CA ALA A 181 -6.49 -2.10 -19.24
C ALA A 181 -7.01 -0.67 -19.44
N TYR A 182 -6.26 0.12 -20.22
CA TYR A 182 -6.68 1.45 -20.66
C TYR A 182 -6.16 1.76 -22.07
N ASN A 183 -6.77 2.73 -22.75
CA ASN A 183 -6.30 3.23 -24.03
C ASN A 183 -5.05 4.09 -23.83
N LYS A 184 -3.86 3.48 -23.94
CA LYS A 184 -2.57 4.14 -23.68
C LYS A 184 -2.42 5.43 -24.47
N LYS A 185 -2.70 5.40 -25.78
CA LYS A 185 -2.53 6.55 -26.67
C LYS A 185 -3.35 7.77 -26.21
N GLU A 186 -4.62 7.56 -25.86
CA GLU A 186 -5.49 8.68 -25.44
C GLU A 186 -5.15 9.15 -24.02
N VAL A 187 -4.84 8.24 -23.09
CA VAL A 187 -4.41 8.62 -21.74
C VAL A 187 -3.08 9.37 -21.75
N GLU A 188 -2.09 8.91 -22.52
CA GLU A 188 -0.81 9.61 -22.70
C GLU A 188 -0.99 11.01 -23.27
N LYS A 189 -1.94 11.18 -24.21
CA LYS A 189 -2.31 12.50 -24.75
C LYS A 189 -2.98 13.40 -23.71
N ILE A 190 -3.85 12.83 -22.86
CA ILE A 190 -4.48 13.58 -21.76
C ILE A 190 -3.43 14.10 -20.78
N PHE A 191 -2.49 13.24 -20.37
CA PHE A 191 -1.39 13.62 -19.48
C PHE A 191 -0.32 14.50 -20.15
N GLY A 192 -0.25 14.51 -21.48
CA GLY A 192 0.82 15.18 -22.21
C GLY A 192 2.18 14.50 -21.99
N LEU A 193 2.21 13.17 -22.08
CA LEU A 193 3.41 12.37 -21.80
C LEU A 193 4.60 12.86 -22.65
N PRO A 194 5.75 13.21 -22.03
CA PRO A 194 6.92 13.67 -22.77
C PRO A 194 7.48 12.59 -23.70
N LYS A 195 8.03 13.01 -24.84
CA LYS A 195 8.74 12.11 -25.75
C LYS A 195 9.88 11.39 -25.04
N GLY A 196 10.04 10.09 -25.31
CA GLY A 196 11.05 9.24 -24.69
C GLY A 196 10.58 8.57 -23.40
N TYR A 197 9.35 8.81 -22.96
CA TYR A 197 8.69 8.04 -21.91
C TYR A 197 7.55 7.22 -22.49
N PHE A 198 7.21 6.13 -21.80
CA PHE A 198 6.16 5.20 -22.17
C PHE A 198 5.31 4.86 -20.94
N SER A 199 3.99 4.81 -21.09
CA SER A 199 3.08 4.47 -20.00
C SER A 199 2.90 2.94 -19.85
N PHE A 200 2.83 2.48 -18.60
CA PHE A 200 2.70 1.06 -18.28
C PHE A 200 1.43 0.74 -17.49
N LEU A 201 1.21 1.44 -16.38
CA LEU A 201 0.11 1.20 -15.46
C LEU A 201 -0.52 2.54 -15.06
N LEU A 202 -1.81 2.50 -14.76
CA LEU A 202 -2.58 3.63 -14.30
C LEU A 202 -3.14 3.29 -12.92
N LEU A 203 -2.84 4.09 -11.91
CA LEU A 203 -3.38 3.93 -10.57
C LEU A 203 -4.59 4.87 -10.44
N ALA A 204 -5.77 4.29 -10.31
CA ALA A 204 -6.99 4.99 -9.96
C ALA A 204 -7.10 5.15 -8.44
N ILE A 205 -7.49 6.34 -7.98
CA ILE A 205 -7.56 6.70 -6.56
C ILE A 205 -8.87 7.47 -6.30
N GLY A 206 -9.49 7.20 -5.16
CA GLY A 206 -10.70 7.88 -4.70
C GLY A 206 -11.03 7.43 -3.28
N LYS A 207 -11.99 8.08 -2.63
CA LYS A 207 -12.58 7.51 -1.42
C LYS A 207 -13.45 6.31 -1.80
N ALA A 208 -13.18 5.15 -1.22
CA ALA A 208 -13.89 3.92 -1.57
C ALA A 208 -15.39 4.01 -1.22
N LYS A 209 -16.24 3.61 -2.16
CA LYS A 209 -17.70 3.48 -1.97
C LYS A 209 -18.14 2.01 -1.90
N ASP A 210 -17.33 1.11 -2.43
CA ASP A 210 -17.51 -0.34 -2.31
C ASP A 210 -16.79 -0.91 -1.08
N THR A 211 -17.21 -2.11 -0.69
CA THR A 211 -16.53 -2.89 0.34
C THR A 211 -15.94 -4.16 -0.27
N VAL A 212 -14.83 -4.67 0.29
CA VAL A 212 -14.15 -5.84 -0.24
C VAL A 212 -13.85 -6.84 0.88
N SER A 213 -14.34 -8.07 0.73
CA SER A 213 -13.98 -9.19 1.60
C SER A 213 -12.96 -10.11 0.93
N LEU A 214 -12.15 -10.75 1.78
CA LEU A 214 -11.26 -11.82 1.37
C LEU A 214 -11.83 -13.15 1.83
N VAL A 215 -11.90 -14.11 0.92
CA VAL A 215 -12.31 -15.48 1.24
C VAL A 215 -11.20 -16.42 0.81
N SER A 216 -10.70 -17.21 1.77
CA SER A 216 -9.75 -18.28 1.45
C SER A 216 -10.48 -19.37 0.69
N THR A 217 -9.94 -19.82 -0.43
CA THR A 217 -10.52 -20.91 -1.23
C THR A 217 -9.44 -21.73 -1.90
N ARG A 218 -9.77 -22.99 -2.20
CA ARG A 218 -8.99 -23.87 -3.08
C ARG A 218 -9.60 -23.99 -4.49
N ASP A 219 -10.68 -23.27 -4.78
CA ASP A 219 -11.18 -23.15 -6.14
C ASP A 219 -10.20 -22.34 -6.99
N LEU A 220 -9.64 -23.00 -8.02
CA LEU A 220 -8.65 -22.41 -8.92
C LEU A 220 -9.25 -21.37 -9.89
N SER A 221 -10.58 -21.25 -9.98
CA SER A 221 -11.20 -20.22 -10.81
C SER A 221 -10.77 -18.80 -10.40
N LEU A 222 -10.65 -18.57 -9.08
CA LEU A 222 -10.25 -17.31 -8.42
C LEU A 222 -10.94 -16.05 -8.96
N LYS A 223 -12.04 -16.20 -9.70
CA LYS A 223 -12.82 -15.10 -10.26
C LYS A 223 -13.51 -14.40 -9.11
N TYR A 224 -13.15 -13.14 -8.88
CA TYR A 224 -13.85 -12.32 -7.88
C TYR A 224 -15.32 -12.14 -8.28
N GLN A 225 -16.15 -11.96 -7.27
CA GLN A 225 -17.59 -11.74 -7.42
C GLN A 225 -17.95 -10.36 -6.92
N ARG A 226 -19.08 -9.83 -7.41
CA ARG A 226 -19.66 -8.57 -6.95
C ARG A 226 -21.14 -8.81 -6.62
N GLU A 227 -21.54 -8.48 -5.41
CA GLU A 227 -22.93 -8.54 -4.95
C GLU A 227 -23.67 -7.20 -5.19
N GLU A 228 -24.99 -7.20 -5.01
CA GLU A 228 -25.86 -6.04 -5.32
C GLU A 228 -25.63 -4.82 -4.42
N ASP A 229 -25.07 -5.02 -3.22
CA ASP A 229 -24.79 -3.98 -2.21
C ASP A 229 -23.43 -3.29 -2.38
N ASN A 230 -22.86 -3.34 -3.60
CA ASN A 230 -21.50 -2.87 -3.88
C ASN A 230 -20.43 -3.61 -3.06
N HIS A 231 -20.70 -4.84 -2.64
CA HIS A 231 -19.68 -5.72 -2.06
C HIS A 231 -18.88 -6.44 -3.15
N HIS A 232 -17.61 -6.69 -2.86
CA HIS A 232 -16.71 -7.48 -3.69
C HIS A 232 -16.13 -8.63 -2.86
N THR A 233 -16.33 -9.85 -3.31
CA THR A 233 -15.67 -11.02 -2.73
C THR A 233 -14.44 -11.39 -3.56
N VAL A 234 -13.26 -11.32 -2.95
CA VAL A 234 -11.99 -11.70 -3.59
C VAL A 234 -11.45 -12.98 -2.97
N PHE A 235 -11.35 -14.00 -3.81
CA PHE A 235 -10.84 -15.31 -3.44
C PHE A 235 -9.31 -15.33 -3.37
N LYS A 236 -8.76 -15.93 -2.32
CA LYS A 236 -7.31 -16.07 -2.10
C LYS A 236 -6.96 -17.52 -1.83
N LEU A 237 -5.89 -17.99 -2.47
CA LEU A 237 -5.32 -19.29 -2.17
C LEU A 237 -4.78 -19.28 -0.73
N PRO A 238 -4.92 -20.39 0.00
CA PRO A 238 -4.28 -20.54 1.31
C PRO A 238 -2.76 -20.67 1.12
N VAL A 239 -1.98 -20.35 2.16
CA VAL A 239 -0.52 -20.24 2.06
C VAL A 239 0.14 -21.56 1.66
N GLU A 240 -0.43 -22.69 2.05
CA GLU A 240 0.06 -24.02 1.73
C GLU A 240 0.05 -24.29 0.22
N ASP A 241 -0.90 -23.72 -0.50
CA ASP A 241 -1.02 -23.85 -1.95
C ASP A 241 -0.10 -22.88 -2.71
N LEU A 242 0.51 -21.91 -2.01
CA LEU A 242 1.50 -20.97 -2.57
C LEU A 242 2.94 -21.49 -2.45
N ILE A 243 3.20 -22.44 -1.55
CA ILE A 243 4.54 -22.98 -1.28
C ILE A 243 4.72 -24.28 -2.08
N LEU A 244 5.67 -24.28 -3.02
CA LEU A 244 5.99 -25.50 -3.78
C LEU A 244 6.76 -26.52 -2.93
N THR A 245 7.76 -26.07 -2.19
CA THR A 245 8.53 -26.87 -1.24
C THR A 245 9.33 -25.94 -0.31
N SER A 246 9.73 -26.43 0.86
CA SER A 246 10.75 -25.80 1.70
C SER A 246 12.05 -26.56 1.53
N ILE A 247 13.12 -25.86 1.16
CA ILE A 247 14.47 -26.42 1.11
C ILE A 247 15.09 -26.28 2.50
N ASP A 248 15.63 -27.37 3.02
CA ASP A 248 16.42 -27.42 4.25
C ASP A 248 17.82 -27.95 3.97
N GLU A 249 18.66 -28.12 4.99
CA GLU A 249 20.05 -28.58 4.81
C GLU A 249 20.18 -29.95 4.13
N ASN A 250 19.08 -30.71 4.01
CA ASN A 250 19.07 -32.08 3.47
C ASN A 250 18.54 -32.20 2.03
N ASN A 251 18.10 -31.10 1.40
CA ASN A 251 17.64 -31.04 0.00
C ASN A 251 18.09 -29.72 -0.67
#